data_AF-A0AAE1UMB0-F1
#
_entry.id   AF-A0AAE1UMB0-F1
#
_cell.length_a   1.000
_cell.length_b   1.000
_cell.length_c   1.000
_cell.angle_alpha   90.00
_cell.angle_beta   90.00
_cell.angle_gamma   90.00
#
_symmetry.space_group_name_H-M   'P 1'
#
loop_
_entity.id
_entity.type
_entity.pdbx_description
1 polymer ?
#
loop_
_entity_poly.entity_id
_entity_poly.type
_entity_poly.pdbx_seq_one_letter_code
_entity_poly.pdbx_strand_id
1 'polypeptide(L)'
;MEEEALSNYQRTVAAFSIISLCVIAMGFLFSVYTFYQTRYMYKRLAACSHVVAAGCVLIVIEVATSLFNFASQRMPSVHLPGSTWHYGYSYMLAWVTFIGEVTAAIAFGVCSRKRKKDKAPDDEYAIEEEPTIIGR
;
A
#
# COMPACT_ATOMS: atom_id res chain seq x y z
N MET A 1 24.20 -7.96 -23.63
CA MET A 1 24.44 -7.55 -22.23
C MET A 1 23.46 -6.49 -21.75
N GLU A 2 23.27 -5.36 -22.45
CA GLU A 2 22.31 -4.32 -22.02
C GLU A 2 20.83 -4.74 -22.15
N GLU A 3 20.47 -5.47 -23.19
CA GLU A 3 19.11 -6.02 -23.34
C GLU A 3 18.75 -7.05 -22.25
N GLU A 4 19.73 -7.85 -21.82
CA GLU A 4 19.53 -8.82 -20.72
C GLU A 4 19.32 -8.11 -19.38
N ALA A 5 20.07 -7.02 -19.13
CA ALA A 5 19.87 -6.19 -17.94
C ALA A 5 18.47 -5.57 -17.94
N LEU A 6 18.02 -5.03 -19.07
CA LEU A 6 16.66 -4.47 -19.20
C LEU A 6 15.58 -5.52 -18.93
N SER A 7 15.71 -6.71 -19.54
CA SER A 7 14.77 -7.83 -19.35
C SER A 7 14.71 -8.26 -17.88
N ASN A 8 15.86 -8.32 -17.19
CA ASN A 8 15.91 -8.61 -15.77
C ASN A 8 15.20 -7.55 -14.93
N TYR A 9 15.44 -6.26 -15.19
CA TYR A 9 14.73 -5.17 -14.50
C TYR A 9 13.21 -5.22 -14.73
N GLN A 10 12.76 -5.50 -15.96
CA GLN A 10 11.33 -5.65 -16.27
C GLN A 10 10.69 -6.81 -15.49
N ARG A 11 11.38 -7.96 -15.39
CA ARG A 11 10.92 -9.10 -14.59
C ARG A 11 10.83 -8.73 -13.11
N THR A 12 11.80 -7.98 -12.60
CA THR A 12 11.80 -7.50 -11.20
C THR A 12 10.63 -6.55 -10.94
N VAL A 13 10.35 -5.60 -11.83
CA VAL A 13 9.19 -4.70 -11.73
C VAL A 13 7.88 -5.51 -11.72
N ALA A 14 7.73 -6.47 -12.63
CA ALA A 14 6.53 -7.31 -12.71
C ALA A 14 6.35 -8.17 -11.45
N ALA A 15 7.43 -8.76 -10.92
CA ALA A 15 7.36 -9.55 -9.69
C ALA A 15 6.94 -8.69 -8.49
N PHE A 16 7.54 -7.51 -8.31
CA PHE A 16 7.15 -6.60 -7.22
C PHE A 16 5.73 -6.06 -7.38
N SER A 17 5.26 -5.82 -8.62
CA SER A 17 3.88 -5.37 -8.82
C SER A 17 2.87 -6.44 -8.40
N ILE A 18 3.12 -7.72 -8.74
CA ILE A 18 2.26 -8.84 -8.32
C ILE A 18 2.25 -8.96 -6.79
N ILE A 19 3.41 -8.90 -6.14
CA ILE A 19 3.52 -8.94 -4.68
C ILE A 19 2.73 -7.79 -4.05
N SER A 20 2.90 -6.56 -4.56
CA SER A 20 2.19 -5.39 -4.06
C SER A 20 0.67 -5.55 -4.18
N LEU A 21 0.20 -6.14 -5.28
CA LEU A 21 -1.23 -6.39 -5.51
C LEU A 21 -1.80 -7.40 -4.51
N CYS A 22 -1.06 -8.46 -4.20
CA CYS A 22 -1.45 -9.41 -3.14
C CYS A 22 -1.54 -8.73 -1.77
N VAL A 23 -0.57 -7.86 -1.44
CA VAL A 23 -0.55 -7.14 -0.15
C VAL A 23 -1.71 -6.15 -0.04
N ILE A 24 -1.99 -5.39 -1.10
CA ILE A 24 -3.15 -4.48 -1.17
C ILE A 24 -4.45 -5.27 -0.99
N ALA A 25 -4.60 -6.41 -1.68
CA ALA A 25 -5.78 -7.26 -1.55
C ALA A 25 -5.96 -7.77 -0.12
N MET A 26 -4.88 -8.22 0.55
CA MET A 26 -4.92 -8.61 1.96
C MET A 26 -5.30 -7.44 2.88
N GLY A 27 -4.74 -6.23 2.64
CA GLY A 27 -5.09 -5.02 3.38
C GLY A 27 -6.56 -4.66 3.22
N PHE A 28 -7.10 -4.77 2.01
CA PHE A 28 -8.53 -4.56 1.75
C PHE A 28 -9.42 -5.57 2.50
N LEU A 29 -9.06 -6.86 2.50
CA LEU A 29 -9.79 -7.87 3.26
C LEU A 29 -9.79 -7.57 4.76
N PHE A 30 -8.65 -7.16 5.34
CA PHE A 30 -8.59 -6.75 6.74
C PHE A 30 -9.40 -5.47 7.03
N SER A 31 -9.45 -4.55 6.07
CA SER A 31 -10.28 -3.34 6.14
C SER A 31 -11.78 -3.69 6.20
N VAL A 32 -12.25 -4.56 5.29
CA VAL A 32 -13.65 -5.03 5.27
C VAL A 32 -13.98 -5.81 6.54
N TYR A 33 -13.06 -6.67 6.98
CA TYR A 33 -13.23 -7.46 8.20
C TYR A 33 -13.37 -6.59 9.46
N THR A 34 -12.73 -5.42 9.48
CA THR A 34 -12.84 -4.47 10.60
C THR A 34 -14.27 -3.92 10.77
N PHE A 35 -15.10 -3.92 9.73
CA PHE A 35 -16.51 -3.55 9.84
C PHE A 35 -17.38 -4.68 10.40
N TYR A 36 -16.93 -5.93 10.30
CA TYR A 36 -17.65 -7.09 10.82
C TYR A 36 -17.37 -7.36 12.30
N GLN A 37 -16.16 -7.06 12.78
CA GLN A 37 -15.79 -7.20 14.20
C GLN A 37 -15.18 -5.91 14.72
N THR A 38 -15.93 -5.24 15.60
CA THR A 38 -15.74 -3.87 16.07
C THR A 38 -14.62 -3.71 17.10
N ARG A 39 -13.91 -4.79 17.40
CA ARG A 39 -12.77 -4.79 18.33
C ARG A 39 -11.64 -3.86 17.86
N TYR A 40 -11.21 -2.99 18.75
CA TYR A 40 -10.17 -1.97 18.49
C TYR A 40 -8.84 -2.53 17.94
N MET A 41 -8.54 -3.80 18.22
CA MET A 41 -7.29 -4.45 17.80
C MET A 41 -7.26 -4.71 16.28
N TYR A 42 -8.41 -4.98 15.65
CA TYR A 42 -8.49 -5.18 14.20
C TYR A 42 -8.30 -3.86 13.44
N LYS A 43 -8.78 -2.74 13.99
CA LYS A 43 -8.52 -1.39 13.44
C LYS A 43 -7.02 -1.07 13.36
N ARG A 44 -6.22 -1.53 14.34
CA ARG A 44 -4.74 -1.38 14.32
C ARG A 44 -4.11 -2.26 13.26
N LEU A 45 -4.56 -3.50 13.16
CA LEU A 45 -4.06 -4.45 12.19
C LEU A 45 -4.33 -3.96 10.75
N ALA A 46 -5.54 -3.46 10.49
CA ALA A 46 -5.92 -2.85 9.21
C ALA A 46 -5.05 -1.63 8.87
N ALA A 47 -4.82 -0.72 9.84
CA ALA A 47 -3.92 0.42 9.65
C ALA A 47 -2.51 -0.04 9.27
N CYS A 48 -1.94 -1.02 9.98
CA CYS A 48 -0.63 -1.56 9.67
C CYS A 48 -0.59 -2.23 8.29
N SER A 49 -1.62 -2.96 7.88
CA SER A 49 -1.66 -3.57 6.55
C SER A 49 -1.69 -2.54 5.43
N HIS A 50 -2.43 -1.43 5.60
CA HIS A 50 -2.43 -0.33 4.63
C HIS A 50 -1.07 0.40 4.57
N VAL A 51 -0.36 0.54 5.70
CA VAL A 51 1.02 1.08 5.71
C VAL A 51 1.97 0.16 4.93
N VAL A 52 1.89 -1.15 5.13
CA VAL A 52 2.73 -2.11 4.40
C VAL A 52 2.40 -2.09 2.91
N ALA A 53 1.11 -2.03 2.55
CA ALA A 53 0.66 -1.89 1.17
C ALA A 53 1.21 -0.61 0.51
N ALA A 54 1.13 0.54 1.19
CA ALA A 54 1.70 1.81 0.71
C ALA A 54 3.22 1.69 0.48
N GLY A 55 3.95 1.03 1.38
CA GLY A 55 5.37 0.76 1.23
C GLY A 55 5.69 -0.10 0.01
N CYS A 56 4.91 -1.16 -0.24
CA CYS A 56 5.06 -1.99 -1.42
C CYS A 56 4.83 -1.20 -2.72
N VAL A 57 3.83 -0.31 -2.77
CA VAL A 57 3.57 0.55 -3.93
C VAL A 57 4.73 1.52 -4.17
N LEU A 58 5.30 2.12 -3.12
CA LEU A 58 6.50 2.97 -3.24
C LEU A 58 7.69 2.22 -3.83
N ILE A 59 7.94 0.99 -3.36
CA ILE A 59 9.01 0.15 -3.91
C ILE A 59 8.81 -0.08 -5.41
N VAL A 60 7.58 -0.37 -5.84
CA VAL A 60 7.27 -0.56 -7.27
C VAL A 60 7.52 0.72 -8.07
N ILE A 61 7.13 1.89 -7.55
CA ILE A 61 7.38 3.20 -8.17
C ILE A 61 8.90 3.44 -8.32
N GLU A 62 9.69 3.16 -7.29
CA GLU A 62 11.14 3.35 -7.31
C GLU A 62 11.84 2.41 -8.30
N VAL A 63 11.48 1.13 -8.32
CA VAL A 63 12.05 0.15 -9.25
C VAL A 63 11.66 0.50 -10.69
N ALA A 64 10.42 0.93 -10.93
CA ALA A 64 9.97 1.38 -12.25
C ALA A 64 10.72 2.65 -12.71
N THR A 65 10.90 3.63 -11.82
CA THR A 65 11.67 4.85 -12.11
C THR A 65 13.13 4.53 -12.44
N SER A 66 13.73 3.59 -11.70
CA SER A 66 15.09 3.10 -11.96
C SER A 66 15.21 2.41 -13.32
N LEU A 67 14.23 1.60 -13.71
CA LEU A 67 14.16 0.99 -15.05
C LEU A 67 14.09 2.06 -16.14
N PHE A 68 13.28 3.10 -15.98
CA PHE A 68 13.16 4.18 -16.97
C PHE A 68 14.44 5.00 -17.08
N ASN A 69 15.08 5.32 -15.96
CA ASN A 69 16.38 6.00 -15.95
C ASN A 69 17.46 5.17 -16.65
N PHE A 70 17.48 3.86 -16.40
CA PHE A 70 18.40 2.93 -17.07
C PHE A 70 18.13 2.88 -18.58
N ALA A 71 16.87 2.78 -18.99
CA ALA A 71 16.47 2.74 -20.39
C ALA A 71 16.80 4.04 -21.14
N SER A 72 16.59 5.19 -20.50
CA SER A 72 16.86 6.52 -21.07
C SER A 72 18.35 6.77 -21.32
N GLN A 73 19.22 6.36 -20.38
CA GLN A 73 20.66 6.62 -20.48
C GLN A 73 21.41 5.67 -21.43
N ARG A 74 20.93 4.42 -21.60
CA ARG A 74 21.65 3.36 -22.34
C ARG A 74 21.08 2.99 -23.69
N MET A 75 19.92 3.52 -24.08
CA MET A 75 19.35 3.28 -25.42
C MET A 75 19.30 4.56 -26.28
N PRO A 76 20.45 4.99 -26.85
CA PRO A 76 20.50 6.05 -27.83
C PRO A 76 19.93 5.64 -29.21
N SER A 77 19.72 4.35 -29.48
CA SER A 77 19.18 3.84 -30.76
C SER A 77 17.66 3.95 -30.90
N VAL A 78 16.92 4.04 -29.78
CA VAL A 78 15.46 4.28 -29.76
C VAL A 78 15.16 5.78 -29.55
N HIS A 79 16.10 6.53 -28.98
CA HIS A 79 15.96 7.97 -28.72
C HIS A 79 16.58 8.81 -29.84
N LEU A 80 15.74 9.35 -30.74
CA LEU A 80 16.18 10.52 -31.52
C LEU A 80 16.41 11.70 -30.56
N PRO A 81 17.52 12.45 -30.69
CA PRO A 81 17.81 13.61 -29.87
C PRO A 81 16.73 14.68 -30.10
N GLY A 82 15.84 14.84 -29.12
CA GLY A 82 14.70 15.78 -29.19
C GLY A 82 13.34 15.21 -28.80
N SER A 83 13.23 13.89 -28.52
CA SER A 83 11.95 13.29 -28.11
C SER A 83 11.61 13.57 -26.64
N THR A 84 10.46 14.18 -26.40
CA THR A 84 9.94 14.47 -25.05
C THR A 84 9.32 13.23 -24.42
N TRP A 85 9.98 12.70 -23.38
CA TRP A 85 9.46 11.58 -22.59
C TRP A 85 8.27 12.02 -21.74
N HIS A 86 7.12 11.35 -21.90
CA HIS A 86 5.96 11.52 -21.03
C HIS A 86 5.75 10.24 -20.22
N TYR A 87 5.64 10.38 -18.90
CA TYR A 87 5.23 9.28 -18.03
C TYR A 87 3.83 8.82 -18.42
N GLY A 88 3.64 7.50 -18.55
CA GLY A 88 2.35 6.92 -18.87
C GLY A 88 1.33 7.08 -17.73
N TYR A 89 0.04 6.92 -18.06
CA TYR A 89 -1.06 6.97 -17.09
C TYR A 89 -0.89 5.99 -15.92
N SER A 90 -0.24 4.84 -16.14
CA SER A 90 0.04 3.85 -15.09
C SER A 90 0.92 4.40 -13.96
N TYR A 91 1.85 5.32 -14.27
CA TYR A 91 2.71 5.96 -13.26
C TYR A 91 1.89 6.91 -12.38
N MET A 92 0.97 7.68 -12.98
CA MET A 92 0.07 8.54 -12.21
C MET A 92 -0.89 7.72 -11.34
N LEU A 93 -1.42 6.61 -11.87
CA LEU A 93 -2.27 5.69 -11.11
C LEU A 93 -1.53 5.09 -9.90
N ALA A 94 -0.24 4.75 -10.02
CA ALA A 94 0.54 4.25 -8.90
C ALA A 94 0.63 5.26 -7.74
N TRP A 95 0.84 6.54 -8.05
CA TRP A 95 0.85 7.62 -7.05
C TRP A 95 -0.52 7.83 -6.39
N VAL A 96 -1.61 7.75 -7.16
CA VAL A 96 -2.97 7.83 -6.61
C VAL A 96 -3.25 6.67 -5.67
N THR A 97 -2.87 5.44 -6.04
CA THR A 97 -2.98 4.26 -5.18
C THR A 97 -2.18 4.44 -3.89
N PHE A 98 -0.94 4.94 -3.98
CA PHE A 98 -0.12 5.23 -2.80
C PHE A 98 -0.81 6.24 -1.85
N ILE A 99 -1.33 7.35 -2.38
CA ILE A 99 -2.05 8.35 -1.60
C ILE A 99 -3.31 7.75 -0.96
N GLY A 100 -4.03 6.89 -1.68
CA GLY A 100 -5.20 6.16 -1.17
C GLY A 100 -4.84 5.28 0.03
N GLU A 101 -3.81 4.46 -0.10
CA GLU A 101 -3.33 3.58 0.98
C GLU A 101 -2.84 4.36 2.20
N VAL A 102 -2.10 5.46 2.00
CA VAL A 102 -1.66 6.34 3.10
C VAL A 102 -2.85 6.99 3.81
N THR A 103 -3.82 7.48 3.04
CA THR A 103 -5.02 8.10 3.61
C THR A 103 -5.83 7.08 4.41
N ALA A 104 -5.97 5.85 3.90
CA ALA A 104 -6.60 4.75 4.63
C ALA A 104 -5.83 4.41 5.91
N ALA A 105 -4.50 4.27 5.84
CA ALA A 105 -3.66 4.01 7.00
C ALA A 105 -3.81 5.08 8.10
N ILE A 106 -3.83 6.36 7.72
CA ILE A 106 -4.03 7.48 8.65
C ILE A 106 -5.46 7.43 9.22
N ALA A 107 -6.48 7.23 8.38
CA ALA A 107 -7.87 7.15 8.82
C ALA A 107 -8.07 6.02 9.84
N PHE A 108 -7.61 4.81 9.56
CA PHE A 108 -7.67 3.68 10.50
C PHE A 108 -6.80 3.92 11.73
N GLY A 109 -5.62 4.52 11.58
CA GLY A 109 -4.74 4.86 12.70
C GLY A 109 -5.37 5.85 13.69
N VAL A 110 -5.97 6.92 13.17
CA VAL A 110 -6.68 7.92 13.98
C VAL A 110 -7.95 7.33 14.61
N CYS A 111 -8.72 6.55 13.85
CA CYS A 111 -9.92 5.87 14.33
C CYS A 111 -9.64 4.70 15.30
N SER A 112 -8.39 4.24 15.39
CA SER A 112 -7.96 3.18 16.30
C SER A 112 -7.53 3.67 17.69
N ARG A 113 -7.53 5.00 17.91
CA ARG A 113 -7.19 5.56 19.21
C ARG A 113 -8.21 5.08 20.26
N LYS A 114 -7.71 4.35 21.26
CA LYS A 114 -8.52 3.76 22.35
C LYS A 114 -9.35 4.88 22.99
N ARG A 115 -10.67 4.86 22.83
CA ARG A 115 -11.56 5.81 23.51
C ARG A 115 -11.79 5.26 24.92
N LYS A 116 -11.43 6.03 25.94
CA LYS A 116 -11.81 5.70 27.33
C LYS A 116 -13.35 5.72 27.43
N LYS A 117 -13.92 4.84 28.27
CA LYS A 117 -15.36 4.57 28.47
C LYS A 117 -16.30 5.79 28.35
N ASP A 118 -15.90 6.96 28.81
CA ASP A 118 -16.70 8.21 28.73
C ASP A 118 -17.03 8.75 27.32
N LYS A 119 -16.45 8.19 26.25
CA LYS A 119 -16.65 8.65 24.86
C LYS A 119 -17.04 7.54 23.88
N ALA A 120 -17.45 6.37 24.38
CA ALA A 120 -17.99 5.31 23.55
C ALA A 120 -19.39 5.72 23.04
N PRO A 121 -19.71 5.57 21.74
CA PRO A 121 -21.02 5.93 21.20
C PRO A 121 -22.16 5.01 21.63
N ASP A 122 -21.84 3.80 22.11
CA ASP A 122 -22.81 2.75 22.44
C ASP A 122 -22.24 1.82 23.52
N ASP A 123 -23.10 1.32 24.42
CA ASP A 123 -22.68 0.48 25.56
C ASP A 123 -22.15 -0.88 25.09
N GLU A 124 -22.65 -1.41 23.96
CA GLU A 124 -22.19 -2.67 23.37
C GLU A 124 -20.73 -2.58 22.87
N TYR A 125 -20.35 -1.43 22.30
CA TYR A 125 -18.96 -1.14 21.94
C TYR A 125 -18.04 -1.06 23.16
N ALA A 126 -18.54 -0.56 24.29
CA ALA A 126 -17.77 -0.50 25.53
C ALA A 126 -17.56 -1.90 26.14
N ILE A 127 -18.54 -2.80 25.99
CA ILE A 127 -18.48 -4.19 26.46
C ILE A 127 -17.52 -5.03 25.59
N GLU A 128 -17.49 -4.85 24.27
CA GLU A 128 -16.53 -5.54 23.39
C GLU A 128 -15.07 -5.09 23.59
N GLU A 129 -14.86 -3.86 24.08
CA GLU A 129 -13.53 -3.35 24.44
C GLU A 129 -13.07 -3.78 25.84
N GLU A 130 -13.93 -4.38 26.66
CA GLU A 130 -13.53 -4.93 27.94
C GLU A 130 -12.55 -6.10 27.75
N PRO A 131 -11.50 -6.20 28.58
CA PRO A 131 -10.63 -7.35 28.55
C PRO A 131 -11.48 -8.59 28.85
N THR A 132 -11.59 -9.52 27.89
CA THR A 132 -12.16 -10.83 28.15
C THR A 132 -11.32 -11.49 29.24
N ILE A 133 -11.91 -11.61 30.43
CA ILE A 133 -11.28 -12.25 31.58
C ILE A 133 -11.24 -13.75 31.30
N ILE A 134 -10.16 -14.21 30.63
CA ILE A 134 -9.85 -15.63 30.47
C ILE A 134 -9.19 -16.08 31.77
N GLY A 135 -10.01 -16.37 32.77
CA GLY A 135 -9.55 -16.87 34.06
C GLY A 135 -10.23 -16.17 35.22
N ARG A 136 -11.02 -16.97 35.96
CA ARG A 136 -11.69 -16.70 37.24
C ARG A 136 -11.14 -15.53 38.06
#